data_AF-A0A1P8WC02-F1
#
_entry.id   AF-A0A1P8WC02-F1
#
_cell.length_a   1.000
_cell.length_b   1.000
_cell.length_c   1.000
_cell.angle_alpha   90.00
_cell.angle_beta   90.00
_cell.angle_gamma   90.00
#
_symmetry.space_group_name_H-M   'P 1'
#
loop_
_entity.id
_entity.type
_entity.pdbx_description
1 polymer ?
#
loop_
_entity_poly.entity_id
_entity_poly.type
_entity_poly.pdbx_seq_one_letter_code
_entity_poly.pdbx_strand_id
1 'polypeptide(L)'
;MARETIGLQLTPDERSLLMRYGYPFERIEKALKACEASRDIEIVPMDRFDLEHLIGDVSRSINRMKSGATQVQLLDLCGRLEAAERYDDGMLDTL
;
A
#
# COMPACT_ATOMS: atom_id res chain seq x y z
N MET A 1 4.98 -12.05 -20.73
CA MET A 1 4.49 -12.73 -19.51
C MET A 1 3.48 -11.80 -18.88
N ALA A 2 2.23 -12.23 -18.72
CA ALA A 2 1.24 -11.42 -18.01
C ALA A 2 1.73 -11.28 -16.57
N ARG A 3 1.86 -10.04 -16.08
CA ARG A 3 2.22 -9.83 -14.68
C ARG A 3 0.99 -10.14 -13.86
N GLU A 4 1.07 -11.16 -13.02
CA GLU A 4 0.02 -11.45 -12.04
C GLU A 4 -0.19 -10.20 -11.20
N THR A 5 -1.43 -9.72 -11.20
CA THR A 5 -1.83 -8.45 -10.60
C THR A 5 -2.71 -8.76 -9.41
N ILE A 6 -2.34 -8.27 -8.24
CA ILE A 6 -3.08 -8.42 -6.98
C ILE A 6 -3.99 -7.21 -6.82
N GLY A 7 -5.26 -7.45 -6.53
CA GLY A 7 -6.19 -6.39 -6.14
C GLY A 7 -6.03 -6.08 -4.66
N LEU A 8 -5.36 -4.97 -4.34
CA LEU A 8 -5.15 -4.55 -2.96
C LEU A 8 -6.27 -3.63 -2.49
N GLN A 9 -7.03 -4.05 -1.49
CA GLN A 9 -7.99 -3.20 -0.80
C GLN A 9 -7.27 -2.24 0.13
N LEU A 10 -7.47 -0.95 -0.13
CA LEU A 10 -6.86 0.13 0.62
C LEU A 10 -7.92 1.05 1.21
N THR A 11 -7.82 1.28 2.51
CA THR A 11 -8.61 2.33 3.17
C THR A 11 -8.13 3.73 2.74
N PRO A 12 -8.93 4.79 2.93
CA PRO A 12 -8.49 6.15 2.64
C PRO A 12 -7.21 6.57 3.38
N ASP A 13 -7.06 6.11 4.63
CA ASP A 13 -5.87 6.40 5.45
C ASP A 13 -4.63 5.70 4.88
N GLU A 14 -4.76 4.44 4.47
CA GLU A 14 -3.67 3.69 3.84
C GLU A 14 -3.29 4.31 2.49
N ARG A 15 -4.26 4.71 1.65
CA ARG A 15 -3.98 5.43 0.40
C ARG A 15 -3.19 6.70 0.67
N SER A 16 -3.56 7.46 1.70
CA SER A 16 -2.87 8.68 2.10
C SER A 16 -1.45 8.42 2.59
N LEU A 17 -1.24 7.34 3.35
CA LEU A 17 0.08 6.92 3.81
C LEU A 17 0.98 6.50 2.64
N LEU A 18 0.47 5.71 1.69
CA LEU A 18 1.21 5.29 0.51
C LEU A 18 1.61 6.48 -0.37
N MET A 19 0.69 7.42 -0.60
CA MET A 19 0.98 8.65 -1.34
C MET A 19 2.06 9.51 -0.68
N ARG A 20 2.13 9.49 0.66
CA ARG A 20 3.07 10.33 1.42
C ARG A 20 4.42 9.67 1.70
N TYR A 21 4.45 8.35 1.87
CA TYR A 21 5.61 7.61 2.40
C TYR A 21 6.06 6.42 1.54
N GLY A 22 5.24 6.00 0.57
CA GLY A 22 5.52 4.84 -0.29
C GLY A 22 6.17 5.17 -1.62
N TYR A 23 6.25 6.44 -2.02
CA TYR A 23 6.85 6.89 -3.29
C TYR A 23 6.46 6.01 -4.52
N PRO A 24 5.16 5.73 -4.71
CA PRO A 24 4.71 4.74 -5.70
C PRO A 24 5.11 5.12 -7.12
N PHE A 25 5.34 4.13 -7.97
CA PHE A 25 5.50 4.36 -9.41
C PHE A 25 4.27 5.06 -10.01
N GLU A 26 4.48 5.81 -11.09
CA GLU A 26 3.47 6.70 -11.70
C GLU A 26 2.11 6.02 -11.94
N ARG A 27 2.09 4.74 -12.31
CA ARG A 27 0.85 3.96 -12.50
C ARG A 27 0.05 3.78 -11.21
N ILE A 28 0.74 3.46 -10.11
CA ILE A 28 0.13 3.25 -8.79
C ILE A 28 -0.26 4.60 -8.21
N GLU A 29 0.60 5.62 -8.38
CA GLU A 29 0.29 6.99 -7.98
C GLU A 29 -0.99 7.50 -8.66
N LYS A 30 -1.16 7.25 -9.97
CA LYS A 30 -2.39 7.60 -10.70
C LYS A 30 -3.61 6.85 -10.17
N ALA A 31 -3.49 5.56 -9.86
CA ALA A 31 -4.59 4.78 -9.29
C ALA A 31 -4.98 5.30 -7.89
N LEU A 32 -4.01 5.62 -7.05
CA LEU A 32 -4.26 6.21 -5.73
C LEU A 32 -4.90 7.59 -5.82
N LYS A 33 -4.43 8.44 -6.75
CA LYS A 33 -5.00 9.77 -7.01
C LYS A 33 -6.42 9.71 -7.55
N ALA A 34 -6.75 8.73 -8.39
CA ALA A 34 -8.12 8.55 -8.88
C ALA A 34 -9.13 8.32 -7.76
N CYS A 35 -8.66 7.76 -6.64
CA CYS A 35 -9.45 7.44 -5.45
C CYS A 35 -9.20 8.40 -4.27
N GLU A 36 -8.50 9.53 -4.47
CA GLU A 36 -8.08 10.43 -3.39
C GLU A 36 -9.27 11.06 -2.66
N ALA A 37 -10.34 11.42 -3.39
CA ALA A 37 -11.55 11.99 -2.81
C ALA A 37 -12.51 10.93 -2.24
N SER A 38 -12.30 9.65 -2.54
CA SER A 38 -13.15 8.55 -2.06
C SER A 38 -12.88 8.31 -0.57
N ARG A 39 -13.95 8.10 0.19
CA ARG A 39 -13.90 7.67 1.60
C ARG A 39 -14.12 6.17 1.75
N ASP A 40 -14.36 5.48 0.65
CA ASP A 40 -14.61 4.05 0.63
C ASP A 40 -13.28 3.27 0.57
N ILE A 41 -13.36 1.99 0.89
CA ILE A 41 -12.29 1.02 0.60
C ILE A 41 -12.26 0.83 -0.91
N GLU A 42 -11.10 1.06 -1.52
CA GLU A 42 -10.92 0.96 -2.96
C GLU A 42 -9.91 -0.14 -3.28
N ILE A 43 -10.11 -0.82 -4.40
CA ILE A 43 -9.21 -1.86 -4.89
C ILE A 43 -8.21 -1.23 -5.86
N VAL A 44 -6.93 -1.26 -5.50
CA VAL A 44 -5.85 -0.80 -6.35
C VAL A 44 -5.11 -2.00 -6.94
N PRO A 45 -5.13 -2.19 -8.27
CA PRO A 45 -4.37 -3.27 -8.90
C PRO A 45 -2.87 -2.97 -8.85
N MET A 46 -2.08 -3.90 -8.34
CA MET A 46 -0.61 -3.82 -8.31
C MET A 46 -0.01 -5.11 -8.82
N ASP A 47 1.03 -5.03 -9.65
CA ASP A 47 1.84 -6.22 -9.90
C ASP A 47 2.83 -6.46 -8.77
N ARG A 48 3.35 -7.68 -8.69
CA ARG A 48 4.30 -8.06 -7.63
C ARG A 48 5.52 -7.15 -7.55
N PHE A 49 6.01 -6.67 -8.68
CA PHE A 49 7.16 -5.76 -8.73
C PHE A 49 6.83 -4.39 -8.12
N ASP A 50 5.66 -3.82 -8.42
CA ASP A 50 5.19 -2.60 -7.76
C ASP A 50 5.08 -2.80 -6.25
N LEU A 51 4.48 -3.91 -5.84
CA LEU A 51 4.21 -4.20 -4.44
C LEU A 51 5.51 -4.37 -3.65
N GLU A 52 6.47 -5.13 -4.17
CA GLU A 52 7.79 -5.32 -3.56
C GLU A 52 8.54 -3.97 -3.43
N HIS A 53 8.50 -3.12 -4.46
CA HIS A 53 9.13 -1.80 -4.41
C HIS A 53 8.46 -0.90 -3.35
N LEU A 54 7.13 -0.90 -3.32
CA LEU A 54 6.33 -0.13 -2.39
C LEU A 54 6.59 -0.55 -0.94
N ILE A 55 6.71 -1.85 -0.66
CA ILE A 55 7.11 -2.39 0.65
C ILE A 55 8.50 -1.87 1.04
N GLY A 56 9.45 -1.88 0.11
CA GLY A 56 10.80 -1.36 0.31
C GLY A 56 10.82 0.13 0.69
N ASP A 57 10.06 0.95 -0.01
CA ASP A 57 9.97 2.39 0.26
C ASP A 57 9.24 2.72 1.56
N VAL A 58 8.15 2.01 1.87
CA VAL A 58 7.46 2.11 3.16
C VAL A 58 8.39 1.70 4.30
N SER A 59 9.11 0.58 4.18
CA SER A 59 10.10 0.12 5.15
C SER A 59 11.21 1.15 5.38
N ARG A 60 11.71 1.76 4.30
CA ARG A 60 12.68 2.84 4.37
C ARG A 60 12.14 4.06 5.11
N SER A 61 10.89 4.46 4.85
CA SER A 61 10.23 5.56 5.53
C SER A 61 10.07 5.29 7.02
N ILE A 62 9.60 4.10 7.41
CA ILE A 62 9.48 3.66 8.81
C ILE A 62 10.81 3.80 9.55
N ASN A 63 11.90 3.31 8.94
CA ASN A 63 13.24 3.31 9.54
C ASN A 63 13.86 4.71 9.69
N ARG A 64 13.39 5.70 8.92
CA ARG A 64 13.87 7.09 8.97
C ARG A 64 13.03 7.98 9.87
N MET A 65 11.90 7.49 10.35
CA MET A 65 10.98 8.24 11.18
C MET A 65 11.27 8.04 12.67
N LYS A 66 10.93 9.06 13.47
CA LYS A 66 10.89 8.91 14.92
C LYS A 66 9.64 8.12 15.32
N SER A 67 9.73 7.42 16.45
CA SER A 67 8.59 6.70 17.00
C SER A 67 7.40 7.60 17.27
N GLY A 68 6.22 7.13 16.88
CA GLY A 68 4.97 7.86 16.98
C GLY A 68 3.82 7.16 16.24
N ALA A 69 2.62 7.73 16.34
CA ALA A 69 1.40 7.15 15.80
C ALA A 69 1.50 6.81 14.29
N THR A 70 2.08 7.72 13.48
CA THR A 70 2.27 7.48 12.06
C THR A 70 3.24 6.33 11.76
N GLN A 71 4.26 6.12 12.60
CA GLN A 71 5.18 4.98 12.43
C GLN A 71 4.43 3.66 12.69
N VAL A 72 3.56 3.62 13.70
CA VAL A 72 2.71 2.44 13.98
C VAL A 72 1.78 2.15 12.80
N GLN A 73 1.08 3.16 12.28
CA GLN A 73 0.21 2.99 11.11
C GLN A 73 0.97 2.49 9.87
N LEU A 74 2.19 2.97 9.64
CA LEU A 74 3.03 2.49 8.54
C LEU A 74 3.51 1.06 8.77
N LEU A 75 3.83 0.66 10.00
CA LEU A 75 4.19 -0.72 10.33
C LEU A 75 3.02 -1.68 10.06
N ASP A 76 1.82 -1.31 10.49
CA ASP A 76 0.61 -2.11 10.25
C ASP A 76 0.32 -2.26 8.75
N LEU A 77 0.42 -1.15 8.01
CA LEU A 77 0.28 -1.15 6.55
C LEU A 77 1.37 -2.01 5.88
N CYS A 78 2.63 -1.86 6.27
CA CYS A 78 3.74 -2.64 5.71
C CYS A 78 3.53 -4.15 5.92
N GLY A 79 3.10 -4.55 7.12
CA GLY A 79 2.78 -5.96 7.41
C GLY A 79 1.64 -6.48 6.53
N ARG A 80 0.62 -5.68 6.27
CA ARG A 80 -0.47 -6.02 5.33
C ARG A 80 0.02 -6.16 3.88
N LEU A 81 0.88 -5.25 3.41
CA LEU A 81 1.45 -5.34 2.07
C LEU A 81 2.29 -6.61 1.89
N GLU A 82 3.12 -6.94 2.89
CA GLU A 82 3.93 -8.17 2.89
C GLU A 82 3.06 -9.44 2.93
N ALA A 83 1.95 -9.41 3.67
CA ALA A 83 0.98 -10.50 3.67
C ALA A 83 0.35 -10.67 2.29
N ALA A 84 -0.09 -9.57 1.66
CA ALA A 84 -0.64 -9.59 0.31
C ALA A 84 0.35 -10.13 -0.72
N GLU A 85 1.63 -9.73 -0.64
CA GLU A 85 2.69 -10.20 -1.53
C GLU A 85 3.01 -11.69 -1.34
N ARG A 86 2.89 -12.19 -0.10
CA ARG A 86 3.20 -13.58 0.24
C ARG A 86 2.06 -14.55 -0.07
N TYR A 87 0.81 -14.13 0.14
CA TYR A 87 -0.37 -15.00 0.08
C TYR A 87 -1.25 -14.73 -1.14
N ASP A 88 -0.91 -13.75 -1.97
CA ASP A 88 -1.74 -13.31 -3.10
C ASP A 88 -3.14 -12.81 -2.66
N ASP A 89 -3.23 -12.36 -1.41
CA ASP A 89 -4.48 -11.89 -0.78
C ASP A 89 -4.36 -10.42 -0.39
N GLY A 90 -4.88 -9.55 -1.25
CA GLY A 90 -4.92 -8.11 -1.03
C GLY A 90 -6.14 -7.63 -0.25
N MET A 91 -7.01 -8.51 0.25
CA MET A 91 -8.27 -8.11 0.86
C MET A 91 -8.08 -7.63 2.29
N LEU A 92 -8.96 -6.73 2.75
CA LEU A 92 -9.06 -6.40 4.16
C LEU A 92 -9.82 -7.53 4.87
N ASP A 93 -9.29 -7.99 6.00
CA ASP A 93 -10.02 -8.86 6.92
C ASP A 93 -11.26 -8.11 7.42
N THR A 94 -12.40 -8.38 6.79
CA THR A 94 -13.70 -7.87 7.24
C THR A 94 -14.22 -8.82 8.30
N LEU A 95 -13.97 -8.47 9.57
CA LEU A 95 -14.59 -9.10 10.74
C LEU A 95 -16.05 -8.65 10.89
#